data_AF-A0A168FGM9-F1
#
_entry.id   AF-A0A168FGM9-F1
#
_cell.length_a   1.000
_cell.length_b   1.000
_cell.length_c   1.000
_cell.angle_alpha   90.00
_cell.angle_beta   90.00
_cell.angle_gamma   90.00
#
_symmetry.space_group_name_H-M   'P 1'
#
loop_
_entity.id
_entity.type
_entity.pdbx_description
1 polymer ?
#
loop_
_entity_poly.entity_id
_entity_poly.type
_entity_poly.pdbx_seq_one_letter_code
_entity_poly.pdbx_strand_id
1 'polypeptide(L)'
;MSAPVTSAITRTYPKALPVLIAGTSVLAVGTYVKSQLTTASNTMDRFFSTYNTPESEAARRKSFEGYPDTRSNMLNVLGRK
;
A
#
# COMPACT_ATOMS: atom_id res chain seq x y z
N MET A 1 -26.21 -37.41 -52.10
CA MET A 1 -25.73 -36.04 -51.82
C MET A 1 -25.95 -35.77 -50.35
N SER A 2 -24.89 -35.71 -49.54
CA SER A 2 -24.98 -35.54 -48.08
C SER A 2 -24.63 -34.09 -47.72
N ALA A 3 -25.54 -33.40 -47.03
CA ALA A 3 -25.35 -32.00 -46.64
C ALA A 3 -24.44 -31.87 -45.40
N PRO A 4 -23.62 -30.80 -45.29
CA PRO A 4 -22.82 -30.57 -44.10
C PRO A 4 -23.69 -30.05 -42.96
N VAL A 5 -23.64 -30.70 -41.80
CA VAL A 5 -24.21 -30.19 -40.55
C VAL A 5 -23.22 -29.18 -39.97
N THR A 6 -23.36 -27.91 -40.31
CA THR A 6 -22.62 -26.83 -39.65
C THR A 6 -23.28 -26.56 -38.30
N SER A 7 -22.69 -27.11 -37.23
CA SER A 7 -23.03 -26.75 -35.86
C SER A 7 -22.55 -25.32 -35.58
N ALA A 8 -23.48 -24.36 -35.59
CA ALA A 8 -23.20 -22.99 -35.20
C ALA A 8 -23.09 -22.91 -33.67
N ILE A 9 -21.86 -22.87 -33.15
CA ILE A 9 -21.62 -22.55 -31.74
C ILE A 9 -22.06 -21.10 -31.53
N THR A 10 -23.26 -20.91 -30.98
CA THR A 10 -23.74 -19.59 -30.60
C THR A 10 -22.99 -19.17 -29.34
N ARG A 11 -21.98 -18.30 -29.51
CA ARG A 11 -21.23 -17.74 -28.38
C ARG A 11 -22.09 -16.70 -27.67
N THR A 12 -22.83 -17.16 -26.67
CA THR A 12 -23.56 -16.27 -25.77
C THR A 12 -22.54 -15.63 -24.81
N TYR A 13 -22.16 -14.38 -25.06
CA TYR A 13 -21.36 -13.63 -24.10
C TYR A 13 -22.27 -13.24 -22.93
N PRO A 14 -22.03 -13.75 -21.70
CA PRO A 14 -22.84 -13.33 -20.57
C PRO A 14 -22.63 -11.84 -20.36
N LYS A 15 -23.72 -11.07 -20.26
CA LYS A 15 -23.71 -9.60 -20.12
C LYS A 15 -22.85 -9.11 -18.94
N ALA A 16 -22.58 -9.99 -17.97
CA ALA A 16 -21.73 -9.72 -16.81
C ALA A 16 -20.22 -9.84 -17.08
N LEU A 17 -19.78 -10.45 -18.19
CA LEU A 17 -18.36 -10.69 -18.47
C LEU A 17 -17.52 -9.40 -18.48
N PRO A 18 -17.95 -8.29 -19.11
CA PRO A 18 -17.18 -7.05 -19.07
C PRO A 18 -17.04 -6.47 -17.66
N VAL A 19 -18.09 -6.58 -16.84
CA VAL A 19 -18.10 -6.11 -15.45
C VAL A 19 -17.15 -6.95 -14.59
N LEU A 20 -17.13 -8.26 -14.79
CA LEU A 20 -16.18 -9.15 -14.11
C LEU A 20 -14.73 -8.84 -14.48
N ILE A 21 -14.46 -8.62 -15.77
CA ILE A 21 -13.12 -8.25 -16.25
C ILE A 21 -12.69 -6.90 -15.63
N ALA A 22 -13.55 -5.89 -15.66
CA ALA A 22 -13.24 -4.59 -15.07
C ALA A 22 -13.02 -4.70 -13.55
N GLY A 23 -13.90 -5.39 -12.83
CA GLY A 23 -13.79 -5.57 -11.38
C GLY A 23 -12.51 -6.29 -10.97
N THR A 24 -12.18 -7.40 -11.64
CA THR A 24 -10.94 -8.15 -11.37
C THR A 24 -9.69 -7.33 -11.69
N SER A 25 -9.71 -6.53 -12.75
CA SER A 25 -8.60 -5.64 -13.12
C SER A 25 -8.34 -4.57 -12.04
N VAL A 26 -9.40 -3.91 -11.56
CA VAL A 26 -9.30 -2.89 -10.50
C VAL A 26 -8.75 -3.50 -9.20
N LEU A 27 -9.23 -4.70 -8.82
CA LEU A 27 -8.75 -5.40 -7.63
C LEU A 27 -7.27 -5.80 -7.76
N ALA A 28 -6.85 -6.27 -8.93
CA ALA A 28 -5.46 -6.64 -9.20
C ALA A 28 -4.53 -5.42 -9.06
N VAL A 29 -4.87 -4.29 -9.68
CA VAL A 29 -4.07 -3.06 -9.56
C VAL A 29 -4.08 -2.54 -8.12
N GLY A 30 -5.24 -2.50 -7.46
CA GLY A 30 -5.36 -2.03 -6.09
C GLY A 30 -4.52 -2.85 -5.10
N THR A 31 -4.55 -4.19 -5.22
CA THR A 31 -3.73 -5.07 -4.39
C THR A 31 -2.24 -4.93 -4.67
N TYR A 32 -1.85 -4.74 -5.94
CA TYR A 32 -0.45 -4.49 -6.31
C TYR A 32 0.08 -3.17 -5.72
N VAL A 33 -0.67 -2.07 -5.84
CA VAL A 33 -0.29 -0.78 -5.25
C VAL A 33 -0.19 -0.88 -3.73
N LYS A 34 -1.15 -1.55 -3.07
CA LYS A 34 -1.10 -1.82 -1.62
C LYS A 34 0.17 -2.59 -1.22
N SER A 35 0.55 -3.59 -2.00
CA SER A 35 1.76 -4.38 -1.76
C SER A 35 3.03 -3.54 -1.84
N GLN A 36 3.12 -2.67 -2.85
CA GLN A 36 4.25 -1.73 -2.98
C GLN A 36 4.31 -0.77 -1.79
N LEU A 37 3.19 -0.18 -1.39
CA LEU A 37 3.15 0.75 -0.26
C LEU A 37 3.55 0.06 1.05
N THR A 38 3.09 -1.18 1.27
CA THR A 38 3.46 -1.97 2.46
C THR A 38 4.97 -2.26 2.47
N THR A 39 5.54 -2.63 1.33
CA THR A 39 6.98 -2.89 1.20
C THR A 39 7.81 -1.64 1.45
N ALA A 40 7.38 -0.50 0.90
CA ALA A 40 8.03 0.79 1.10
C ALA A 40 7.94 1.21 2.58
N SER A 41 6.76 1.08 3.20
CA SER A 41 6.56 1.38 4.63
C SER A 41 7.52 0.56 5.50
N ASN A 42 7.55 -0.76 5.33
CA ASN A 42 8.42 -1.63 6.10
C ASN A 42 9.91 -1.29 5.92
N THR A 43 10.29 -0.91 4.71
CA THR A 43 11.66 -0.48 4.40
C THR A 43 12.01 0.80 5.13
N MET A 44 11.14 1.81 5.07
CA MET A 44 11.30 3.07 5.80
C MET A 44 11.35 2.84 7.31
N ASP A 45 10.45 2.01 7.85
CA ASP A 45 10.43 1.65 9.27
C ASP A 45 11.75 1.01 9.71
N ARG A 46 12.34 0.15 8.88
CA ARG A 46 13.66 -0.43 9.14
C ARG A 46 14.75 0.63 9.20
N PHE A 47 14.77 1.57 8.24
CA PHE A 47 15.72 2.68 8.26
C PHE A 47 15.52 3.57 9.49
N PHE A 48 14.28 3.96 9.82
CA PHE A 48 14.00 4.77 11.00
C PHE A 48 14.36 4.06 12.30
N SER A 49 14.14 2.75 12.41
CA SER A 49 14.56 1.96 13.57
C SER A 49 16.07 1.97 13.79
N THR A 50 16.86 2.04 12.71
CA THR A 50 18.33 2.12 12.77
C THR A 50 18.80 3.43 13.39
N TYR A 51 18.04 4.52 13.21
CA TYR A 51 18.34 5.84 13.77
C TYR A 51 17.56 6.16 15.05
N ASN A 52 16.94 5.16 15.68
CA ASN A 52 16.28 5.25 16.98
C ASN A 52 17.09 4.51 18.05
N THR A 53 18.42 4.67 18.03
CA THR A 53 19.29 4.15 19.09
C THR A 53 19.39 5.13 20.27
N PRO A 54 19.72 4.67 21.49
CA PRO A 54 19.92 5.53 22.65
C PRO A 54 20.92 6.67 22.40
N GLU A 55 21.96 6.41 21.62
CA GLU A 55 23.01 7.37 21.26
C GLU A 55 22.46 8.45 20.32
N SER A 56 21.65 8.06 19.32
CA SER A 56 21.03 9.01 18.39
C SER A 56 19.99 9.90 19.08
N GLU A 57 19.20 9.34 20.01
CA GLU A 57 18.23 10.09 20.81
C GLU A 57 18.93 10.98 21.87
N ALA A 58 20.10 10.59 22.37
CA ALA A 58 20.93 11.47 23.20
C ALA A 58 21.49 12.66 22.40
N ALA A 59 21.97 12.44 21.17
CA ALA A 59 22.44 13.50 20.28
C ALA A 59 21.29 14.47 19.86
N ARG A 60 20.09 13.93 19.60
CA ARG A 60 18.89 14.76 19.35
C ARG A 60 18.50 15.58 20.57
N ARG A 61 18.44 14.98 21.77
CA ARG A 61 18.15 15.71 23.02
C ARG A 61 19.14 16.85 23.27
N LYS A 62 20.43 16.63 22.97
CA LYS A 62 21.46 17.68 23.04
C LYS A 62 21.20 18.85 22.09
N SER A 63 20.58 18.58 20.93
CA SER A 63 20.24 19.64 19.96
C SER A 63 19.09 20.54 20.43
N PHE A 64 18.29 20.06 21.39
CA PHE A 64 17.20 20.80 22.02
C PHE A 64 17.56 21.26 23.45
N GLU A 65 18.82 21.14 23.87
CA GLU A 65 19.26 21.58 25.19
C GLU A 65 19.07 23.10 25.33
N GLY A 66 18.19 23.52 26.24
CA GLY A 66 17.80 24.93 26.44
C GLY A 66 16.51 25.38 25.74
N TYR A 67 15.85 24.51 24.96
CA TYR A 67 14.57 24.79 24.30
C TYR A 67 13.55 23.66 24.54
N PRO A 68 12.23 23.93 24.50
CA PRO A 68 11.24 22.87 24.64
C PRO A 68 11.28 21.92 23.44
N ASP A 69 11.38 20.62 23.71
CA ASP A 69 11.32 19.60 22.65
C ASP A 69 9.91 19.55 22.04
N THR A 70 9.82 20.01 20.80
CA THR A 70 8.58 20.04 20.01
C THR A 70 7.93 18.65 19.80
N ARG A 71 8.70 17.55 19.95
CA ARG A 71 8.18 16.18 19.85
C ARG A 71 7.31 15.80 21.05
N SER A 72 7.60 16.39 22.22
CA SER A 72 6.83 16.21 23.47
C SER A 72 5.66 17.20 23.62
N ASN A 73 5.50 18.13 22.66
CA ASN A 73 4.47 19.15 22.71
C ASN A 73 3.07 18.50 22.70
N MET A 74 2.16 19.06 23.51
CA MET A 74 0.75 18.68 23.52
C MET A 74 0.10 18.71 22.13
N LEU A 75 0.53 19.56 21.21
CA LEU A 75 -0.02 19.63 19.85
C LEU A 75 0.47 18.49 18.93
N ASN A 76 1.48 17.71 19.33
CA ASN A 76 1.98 16.59 18.55
C ASN A 76 1.12 15.33 18.75
N VAL A 77 -0.09 15.33 18.18
CA VAL A 77 -1.03 14.20 18.24
C VAL A 77 -0.47 12.94 17.57
N LEU A 78 0.39 13.08 16.55
CA LEU A 78 0.98 11.97 15.80
C LEU A 78 2.10 11.24 16.58
N GLY A 79 2.72 11.89 17.56
CA GLY A 79 3.78 11.33 18.39
C GLY A 79 3.33 10.69 19.70
N ARG A 80 2.05 10.81 20.07
CA ARG A 80 1.48 10.17 21.26
C ARG A 80 1.18 8.69 20.96
N LYS A 81 2.14 7.81 21.22
CA LYS A 81 1.90 6.37 21.38
C LYS A 81 2.43 5.93 22.73
#